data_AF-A0A852BKW1-F1
#
_entry.id   AF-A0A852BKW1-F1
#
_cell.length_a   1.000
_cell.length_b   1.000
_cell.length_c   1.000
_cell.angle_alpha   90.00
_cell.angle_beta   90.00
_cell.angle_gamma   90.00
#
_symmetry.space_group_name_H-M   'P 1'
#
loop_
_entity.id
_entity.type
_entity.pdbx_description
1 polymer ?
#
loop_
_entity_poly.entity_id
_entity_poly.type
_entity_poly.pdbx_seq_one_letter_code
_entity_poly.pdbx_strand_id
1 'polypeptide(L)'
;PLPAQEDVAVLQGRLQRMKVPGQVPPVPSGTGSDLRSRLERVRQLELRVRQRRAASGAGDTGAAPEGEIRTLTLSCPPRSEKPPAYQRFHSLAQDLPPGLTLPYKFRVLAEMFRSVDTITGMLFNRAETVTFAKVKQGVQDMMRRQFEEQHLGQIKAVYPSSYRLRQEKNVPTFGSGGKKSEYQLTLEPVLGEEEKVDGRPHLSASRLLERRREFHRNLVNIVREHHKAFLAALSPPMVVPEEKLTRWHPRFNVDEVPDISPAELPRPPQEDRLSTAQEVLSTARGMLSPKMEKALANLALRTAEASAGEPAPSKSPAPASTSTALRGVSQGLLERVSPPIPAQMWGWGLSPCPSHPLGALGVFVAEKKPALSMELLCARLADSCPEPVAPGEMEKHVRLFAELLPDWVGVHALRTDTYVKLDKEKDLGLVTERLNKAAKEAGAL
;
A
#
# COMPACT_ATOMS: atom_id res chain seq x y z
N PRO A 1 50.56 7.58 12.65
CA PRO A 1 50.52 8.54 11.51
C PRO A 1 49.06 8.97 11.25
N LEU A 2 48.72 10.18 11.69
CA LEU A 2 47.40 10.79 11.47
C LEU A 2 47.20 11.11 9.97
N PRO A 3 45.99 11.01 9.42
CA PRO A 3 45.74 11.40 8.03
C PRO A 3 45.80 12.93 7.91
N ALA A 4 46.58 13.40 6.92
CA ALA A 4 46.73 14.82 6.62
C ALA A 4 45.38 15.42 6.22
N GLN A 5 45.03 16.53 6.87
CA GLN A 5 43.84 17.32 6.58
C GLN A 5 44.02 17.99 5.22
N GLU A 6 43.30 17.53 4.20
CA GLU A 6 43.35 18.15 2.87
C GLU A 6 42.78 19.58 2.95
N ASP A 7 43.58 20.53 2.49
CA ASP A 7 43.30 21.96 2.57
C ASP A 7 42.13 22.36 1.64
N VAL A 8 41.18 23.12 2.17
CA VAL A 8 39.90 23.45 1.50
C VAL A 8 40.13 24.20 0.18
N ALA A 9 41.24 24.93 0.08
CA ALA A 9 41.68 25.60 -1.15
C ALA A 9 41.96 24.61 -2.29
N VAL A 10 42.48 23.42 -1.98
CA VAL A 10 42.78 22.37 -2.97
C VAL A 10 41.48 21.76 -3.50
N LEU A 11 40.49 21.57 -2.62
CA LEU A 11 39.17 21.08 -3.00
C LEU A 11 38.41 22.09 -3.87
N GLN A 12 38.47 23.38 -3.54
CA GLN A 12 37.85 24.44 -4.36
C GLN A 12 38.50 24.55 -5.75
N GLY A 13 39.83 24.45 -5.84
CA GLY A 13 40.55 24.44 -7.11
C GLY A 13 40.22 23.24 -8.01
N ARG A 14 39.91 22.08 -7.41
CA ARG A 14 39.44 20.89 -8.16
C ARG A 14 38.02 21.07 -8.67
N LEU A 15 37.15 21.64 -7.85
CA LEU A 15 35.73 21.86 -8.19
C LEU A 15 35.56 22.89 -9.32
N GLN A 16 36.42 23.92 -9.35
CA GLN A 16 36.46 24.90 -10.45
C GLN A 16 36.96 24.29 -11.76
N ARG A 17 37.94 23.37 -11.71
CA ARG A 17 38.43 22.64 -12.90
C ARG A 17 37.40 21.69 -13.50
N MET A 18 36.48 21.16 -12.70
CA MET A 18 35.39 20.31 -13.17
C MET A 18 34.22 21.08 -13.81
N LYS A 19 34.16 22.41 -13.61
CA LYS A 19 33.05 23.26 -14.07
C LYS A 19 33.25 23.81 -15.50
N VAL A 20 34.42 23.60 -16.11
CA VAL A 20 34.73 23.99 -17.50
C VAL A 20 34.65 22.75 -18.41
N PRO A 21 33.58 22.58 -19.20
CA PRO A 21 33.50 21.48 -20.15
C PRO A 21 34.42 21.78 -21.34
N GLY A 22 35.55 21.08 -21.44
CA GLY A 22 36.36 21.09 -22.67
C GLY A 22 37.87 20.93 -22.54
N GLN A 23 38.48 21.00 -21.35
CA GLN A 23 39.91 20.77 -21.20
C GLN A 23 40.20 19.48 -20.41
N VAL A 24 40.80 18.51 -21.09
CA VAL A 24 41.36 17.31 -20.47
C VAL A 24 42.75 17.66 -19.92
N PRO A 25 43.06 17.42 -18.63
CA PRO A 25 44.39 17.69 -18.09
C PRO A 25 45.47 16.81 -18.74
N PRO A 26 46.73 17.29 -18.83
CA PRO A 26 47.83 16.50 -19.36
C PRO A 26 48.13 15.29 -18.47
N VAL A 27 48.52 14.18 -19.12
CA VAL A 27 48.79 12.89 -18.48
C VAL A 27 50.00 13.01 -17.56
N PRO A 28 49.92 12.62 -16.27
CA PRO A 28 51.08 12.63 -15.39
C PRO A 28 52.14 11.64 -15.87
N SER A 29 53.39 12.08 -15.81
CA SER A 29 54.61 11.42 -16.27
C SER A 29 54.97 10.18 -15.42
N GLY A 30 54.11 9.16 -15.41
CA GLY A 30 54.37 7.91 -14.67
C GLY A 30 53.39 6.76 -14.95
N THR A 31 52.48 6.92 -15.91
CA THR A 31 51.48 5.90 -16.26
C THR A 31 51.98 4.97 -17.38
N GLY A 32 51.83 3.66 -17.16
CA GLY A 32 52.29 2.61 -18.07
C GLY A 32 51.78 2.78 -19.51
N SER A 33 52.62 2.36 -20.46
CA SER A 33 52.39 2.51 -21.92
C SER A 33 51.02 1.99 -22.38
N ASP A 34 50.51 0.93 -21.75
CA ASP A 34 49.21 0.35 -22.11
C ASP A 34 48.03 1.29 -21.82
N LEU A 35 48.07 2.01 -20.68
CA LEU A 35 47.02 2.96 -20.31
C LEU A 35 47.03 4.19 -21.24
N ARG A 36 48.22 4.64 -21.64
CA ARG A 36 48.35 5.72 -22.64
C ARG A 36 47.77 5.31 -23.99
N SER A 37 48.07 4.09 -24.44
CA SER A 37 47.53 3.55 -25.70
C SER A 37 46.00 3.45 -25.69
N ARG A 38 45.40 3.10 -24.55
CA ARG A 38 43.94 3.01 -24.40
C ARG A 38 43.29 4.39 -24.40
N LEU A 39 43.89 5.36 -23.72
CA LEU A 39 43.39 6.75 -23.69
C LEU A 39 43.48 7.43 -25.06
N GLU A 40 44.54 7.16 -25.84
CA GLU A 40 44.65 7.65 -27.21
C GLU A 40 43.58 7.06 -28.14
N ARG A 41 43.27 5.76 -28.00
CA ARG A 41 42.17 5.13 -28.76
C ARG A 41 40.80 5.75 -28.44
N VAL A 42 40.54 6.07 -27.17
CA VAL A 42 39.30 6.73 -26.77
C VAL A 42 39.20 8.13 -27.38
N ARG A 43 40.28 8.91 -27.38
CA ARG A 43 40.32 10.23 -28.04
C ARG A 43 40.10 10.14 -29.56
N GLN A 44 40.69 9.15 -30.22
CA GLN A 44 40.47 8.92 -31.65
C GLN A 44 39.01 8.56 -31.96
N LEU A 45 38.37 7.77 -31.11
CA LEU A 45 36.95 7.43 -31.25
C LEU A 45 36.03 8.64 -31.04
N GLU A 46 36.31 9.49 -30.05
CA GLU A 46 35.55 10.74 -29.84
C GLU A 46 35.64 11.67 -31.06
N LEU A 47 36.84 11.82 -31.64
CA LEU A 47 37.03 12.62 -32.85
C LEU A 47 36.23 12.06 -34.03
N ARG A 48 36.20 10.73 -34.23
CA ARG A 48 35.41 10.10 -35.29
C ARG A 48 33.90 10.27 -35.11
N VAL A 49 33.41 10.29 -33.87
CA VAL A 49 31.99 10.55 -33.57
C VAL A 49 31.64 12.01 -33.84
N ARG A 50 32.52 12.95 -33.46
CA ARG A 50 32.34 14.38 -33.76
C ARG A 50 32.38 14.67 -35.26
N GLN A 51 33.29 14.04 -36.00
CA GLN A 51 33.38 14.16 -37.45
C GLN A 51 32.14 13.59 -38.14
N ARG A 52 31.60 12.45 -37.70
CA ARG A 52 30.33 11.92 -38.24
C ARG A 52 29.13 12.81 -37.93
N ARG A 53 29.08 13.42 -36.74
CA ARG A 53 28.02 14.38 -36.38
C ARG A 53 28.12 15.69 -37.16
N ALA A 54 29.33 16.17 -37.43
CA ALA A 54 29.56 17.34 -38.27
C ALA A 54 29.22 17.05 -39.74
N ALA A 55 29.56 15.86 -40.25
CA ALA A 55 29.21 15.41 -41.59
C ALA A 55 27.69 15.20 -41.77
N SER A 56 26.96 14.85 -40.71
CA SER A 56 25.48 14.74 -40.74
C SER A 56 24.74 16.06 -40.47
N GLY A 57 25.45 17.14 -40.13
CA GLY A 57 24.86 18.41 -39.70
C GLY A 57 24.99 19.57 -40.68
N ALA A 58 25.59 19.36 -41.85
CA ALA A 58 25.69 20.36 -42.91
C ALA A 58 24.75 19.99 -44.06
N GLY A 59 23.47 20.29 -43.89
CA GLY A 59 22.42 19.91 -44.85
C GLY A 59 21.03 20.36 -44.43
N ASP A 60 20.85 21.67 -44.43
CA ASP A 60 19.63 22.41 -44.76
C ASP A 60 18.55 22.71 -43.70
N THR A 61 18.11 23.97 -43.81
CA THR A 61 17.15 24.69 -42.98
C THR A 61 15.95 24.98 -43.88
N GLY A 62 14.77 24.50 -43.48
CA GLY A 62 13.50 25.11 -43.87
C GLY A 62 12.77 24.53 -45.09
N ALA A 63 11.45 24.38 -44.88
CA ALA A 63 10.37 24.25 -45.86
C ALA A 63 10.29 22.96 -46.69
N ALA A 64 9.25 22.17 -46.38
CA ALA A 64 8.76 21.09 -47.24
C ALA A 64 8.37 21.60 -48.63
N PRO A 65 8.50 20.74 -49.65
CA PRO A 65 7.28 20.32 -50.32
C PRO A 65 7.20 18.80 -50.54
N GLU A 66 5.96 18.38 -50.74
CA GLU A 66 5.46 17.05 -51.05
C GLU A 66 6.19 16.41 -52.25
N GLY A 67 6.43 15.10 -52.20
CA GLY A 67 6.89 14.34 -53.36
C GLY A 67 7.65 13.05 -53.02
N GLU A 68 6.89 11.94 -52.95
CA GLU A 68 7.32 10.56 -53.22
C GLU A 68 8.64 10.05 -52.58
N ILE A 69 8.52 9.48 -51.37
CA ILE A 69 9.40 8.36 -50.99
C ILE A 69 8.65 7.07 -51.25
N ARG A 70 9.00 6.43 -52.38
CA ARG A 70 8.63 5.05 -52.69
C ARG A 70 9.04 4.16 -51.53
N THR A 71 7.99 3.72 -50.85
CA THR A 71 7.90 2.59 -49.97
C THR A 71 8.54 1.36 -50.63
N LEU A 72 9.67 0.89 -50.09
CA LEU A 72 9.99 -0.54 -50.13
C LEU A 72 9.61 -1.13 -48.77
N THR A 73 8.31 -1.32 -48.62
CA THR A 73 7.66 -2.19 -47.65
C THR A 73 8.14 -3.62 -47.89
N LEU A 74 9.15 -4.05 -47.13
CA LEU A 74 9.08 -5.39 -46.57
C LEU A 74 8.21 -5.26 -45.31
N SER A 75 6.97 -5.73 -45.43
CA SER A 75 5.97 -5.80 -44.37
C SER A 75 6.54 -6.48 -43.12
N CYS A 76 7.00 -5.68 -42.16
CA CYS A 76 7.17 -6.13 -40.78
C CYS A 76 5.79 -6.06 -40.10
N PRO A 77 5.33 -7.12 -39.41
CA PRO A 77 4.19 -7.01 -38.51
C PRO A 77 4.50 -5.97 -37.42
N PRO A 78 3.49 -5.42 -36.70
CA PRO A 78 3.70 -4.37 -35.71
C PRO A 78 4.87 -4.77 -34.82
N ARG A 79 5.95 -3.98 -34.85
CA ARG A 79 7.15 -4.20 -34.02
C ARG A 79 6.67 -4.13 -32.59
N SER A 80 6.47 -5.28 -31.96
CA SER A 80 6.53 -5.40 -30.51
C SER A 80 7.80 -4.67 -30.09
N GLU A 81 7.68 -3.66 -29.23
CA GLU A 81 8.84 -2.94 -28.71
C GLU A 81 9.85 -3.96 -28.19
N LYS A 82 11.01 -4.02 -28.84
CA LYS A 82 12.01 -5.03 -28.51
C LYS A 82 12.54 -4.71 -27.10
N PRO A 83 12.67 -5.71 -26.21
CA PRO A 83 13.17 -5.46 -24.87
C PRO A 83 14.57 -4.84 -24.91
N PRO A 84 14.99 -4.15 -23.84
CA PRO A 84 16.31 -3.52 -23.77
C PRO A 84 17.46 -4.51 -24.05
N ALA A 85 18.55 -4.03 -24.64
CA ALA A 85 19.69 -4.86 -25.04
C ALA A 85 20.30 -5.66 -23.87
N TYR A 86 20.35 -5.07 -22.67
CA TYR A 86 20.88 -5.74 -21.47
C TYR A 86 20.04 -6.96 -21.04
N GLN A 87 18.76 -7.05 -21.45
CA GLN A 87 17.91 -8.21 -21.19
C GLN A 87 18.06 -9.26 -22.28
N ARG A 88 18.13 -8.81 -23.54
CA ARG A 88 18.18 -9.68 -24.73
C ARG A 88 19.48 -10.45 -24.89
N PHE A 89 20.57 -9.92 -24.35
CA PHE A 89 21.91 -10.50 -24.49
C PHE A 89 22.53 -10.84 -23.13
N HIS A 90 21.69 -10.98 -22.09
CA HIS A 90 22.13 -11.20 -20.72
C HIS A 90 22.88 -12.52 -20.55
N SER A 91 22.38 -13.58 -21.17
CA SER A 91 23.01 -14.90 -21.16
C SER A 91 24.34 -14.92 -21.92
N LEU A 92 24.46 -14.14 -22.99
CA LEU A 92 25.69 -14.05 -23.80
C LEU A 92 26.79 -13.19 -23.16
N ALA A 93 26.41 -12.25 -22.30
CA ALA A 93 27.34 -11.34 -21.62
C ALA A 93 27.90 -11.90 -20.31
N GLN A 94 27.49 -13.10 -19.90
CA GLN A 94 27.94 -13.71 -18.65
C GLN A 94 29.23 -14.51 -18.83
N ASP A 95 30.23 -14.22 -18.00
CA ASP A 95 31.49 -14.97 -17.92
C ASP A 95 31.33 -16.30 -17.15
N LEU A 96 30.31 -17.08 -17.49
CA LEU A 96 30.01 -18.37 -16.86
C LEU A 96 30.29 -19.51 -17.85
N PRO A 97 30.77 -20.67 -17.37
CA PRO A 97 30.87 -21.85 -18.22
C PRO A 97 29.53 -22.18 -18.88
N PRO A 98 29.54 -22.65 -20.14
CA PRO A 98 28.31 -22.97 -20.86
C PRO A 98 27.55 -24.08 -20.12
N GLY A 99 26.35 -23.76 -19.66
CA GLY A 99 25.47 -24.65 -18.91
C GLY A 99 24.01 -24.30 -19.11
N LEU A 100 23.15 -24.80 -18.23
CA LEU A 100 21.72 -24.50 -18.23
C LEU A 100 21.43 -23.14 -17.57
N THR A 101 21.91 -22.07 -18.20
CA THR A 101 21.69 -20.70 -17.73
C THR A 101 20.23 -20.28 -17.89
N LEU A 102 19.73 -19.44 -16.98
CA LEU A 102 18.37 -18.92 -17.06
C LEU A 102 18.32 -17.59 -17.84
N PRO A 103 17.25 -17.34 -18.60
CA PRO A 103 16.97 -16.05 -19.22
C PRO A 103 16.95 -14.92 -18.20
N TYR A 104 17.28 -13.68 -18.61
CA TYR A 104 17.27 -12.51 -17.72
C TYR A 104 15.99 -12.42 -16.86
N LYS A 105 14.83 -12.54 -17.50
CA LYS A 105 13.52 -12.38 -16.86
C LYS A 105 13.28 -13.45 -15.78
N PHE A 106 13.70 -14.68 -16.04
CA PHE A 106 13.55 -15.79 -15.09
C PHE A 106 14.54 -15.65 -13.93
N ARG A 107 15.73 -15.09 -14.17
CA ARG A 107 16.68 -14.74 -13.11
C ARG A 107 16.12 -13.68 -12.17
N VAL A 108 15.53 -12.62 -12.71
CA VAL A 108 14.86 -11.59 -11.90
C VAL A 108 13.72 -12.21 -11.08
N LEU A 109 12.92 -13.10 -11.68
CA LEU A 109 11.85 -13.80 -10.97
C LEU A 109 12.37 -14.73 -9.86
N ALA A 110 13.51 -15.41 -10.07
CA ALA A 110 14.17 -16.22 -9.04
C ALA A 110 14.68 -15.36 -7.87
N GLU A 111 15.21 -14.16 -8.15
CA GLU A 111 15.61 -13.20 -7.13
C GLU A 111 14.39 -12.64 -6.37
N MET A 112 13.27 -12.40 -7.05
CA MET A 112 11.99 -12.03 -6.43
C MET A 112 11.49 -13.15 -5.51
N PHE A 113 11.47 -14.40 -5.96
CA PHE A 113 11.07 -15.54 -5.13
C PHE A 113 11.96 -15.68 -3.89
N ARG A 114 13.29 -15.63 -4.05
CA ARG A 114 14.24 -15.65 -2.92
C ARG A 114 13.89 -14.58 -1.89
N SER A 115 13.51 -13.41 -2.39
CA SER A 115 13.17 -12.26 -1.56
C SER A 115 11.85 -12.45 -0.82
N VAL A 116 10.82 -12.86 -1.55
CA VAL A 116 9.50 -13.22 -0.99
C VAL A 116 9.64 -14.28 0.10
N ASP A 117 10.41 -15.34 -0.13
CA ASP A 117 10.57 -16.45 0.81
C ASP A 117 11.31 -16.01 2.09
N THR A 118 12.25 -15.08 1.95
CA THR A 118 12.98 -14.49 3.09
C THR A 118 12.07 -13.62 3.95
N ILE A 119 11.30 -12.69 3.34
CA ILE A 119 10.34 -11.85 4.08
C ILE A 119 9.23 -12.70 4.69
N THR A 120 8.72 -13.68 3.95
CA THR A 120 7.70 -14.62 4.43
C THR A 120 8.22 -15.41 5.62
N GLY A 121 9.45 -15.95 5.55
CA GLY A 121 10.08 -16.65 6.67
C GLY A 121 10.22 -15.77 7.91
N MET A 122 10.65 -14.52 7.77
CA MET A 122 10.76 -13.59 8.90
C MET A 122 9.43 -13.34 9.60
N LEU A 123 8.32 -13.19 8.85
CA LEU A 123 6.99 -12.94 9.40
C LEU A 123 6.35 -14.22 9.94
N PHE A 124 6.45 -15.31 9.20
CA PHE A 124 5.88 -16.61 9.55
C PHE A 124 6.52 -17.20 10.80
N ASN A 125 7.85 -17.16 10.91
CA ASN A 125 8.59 -17.77 12.03
C ASN A 125 8.31 -17.08 13.37
N ARG A 126 7.84 -15.83 13.35
CA ARG A 126 7.41 -15.08 14.55
C ARG A 126 5.89 -15.07 14.74
N ALA A 127 5.16 -15.94 14.04
CA ALA A 127 3.70 -16.07 14.09
C ALA A 127 2.94 -14.78 13.73
N GLU A 128 3.51 -13.95 12.86
CA GLU A 128 2.85 -12.77 12.34
C GLU A 128 2.15 -13.09 11.01
N THR A 129 0.91 -12.63 10.85
CA THR A 129 0.18 -12.79 9.59
C THR A 129 0.93 -12.12 8.44
N VAL A 130 1.29 -12.93 7.46
CA VAL A 130 2.03 -12.53 6.26
C VAL A 130 1.05 -11.96 5.24
N THR A 131 0.91 -10.64 5.20
CA THR A 131 0.08 -9.95 4.22
C THR A 131 0.89 -9.57 2.98
N PHE A 132 0.24 -9.52 1.82
CA PHE A 132 0.87 -9.10 0.57
C PHE A 132 1.46 -7.70 0.69
N ALA A 133 0.80 -6.76 1.38
CA ALA A 133 1.32 -5.42 1.60
C ALA A 133 2.69 -5.43 2.32
N LYS A 134 2.84 -6.26 3.37
CA LYS A 134 4.13 -6.41 4.09
C LYS A 134 5.19 -7.07 3.21
N VAL A 135 4.82 -8.12 2.47
CA VAL A 135 5.73 -8.80 1.54
C VAL A 135 6.17 -7.86 0.43
N LYS A 136 5.24 -7.11 -0.17
CA LYS A 136 5.50 -6.11 -1.21
C LYS A 136 6.51 -5.09 -0.73
N GLN A 137 6.25 -4.46 0.42
CA GLN A 137 7.16 -3.48 1.00
C GLN A 137 8.56 -4.10 1.25
N GLY A 138 8.62 -5.25 1.93
CA GLY A 138 9.89 -5.89 2.25
C GLY A 138 10.70 -6.32 1.03
N VAL A 139 10.04 -6.82 -0.02
CA VAL A 139 10.69 -7.20 -1.27
C VAL A 139 11.19 -5.98 -2.05
N GLN A 140 10.38 -4.92 -2.13
CA GLN A 140 10.78 -3.66 -2.79
C GLN A 140 11.98 -3.02 -2.06
N ASP A 141 11.99 -3.04 -0.73
CA ASP A 141 13.10 -2.53 0.07
C ASP A 141 14.37 -3.34 -0.12
N MET A 142 14.26 -4.67 -0.18
CA MET A 142 15.42 -5.55 -0.32
C MET A 142 15.99 -5.59 -1.74
N MET A 143 15.14 -5.55 -2.77
CA MET A 143 15.56 -5.64 -4.17
C MET A 143 15.76 -4.27 -4.84
N ARG A 144 15.23 -3.19 -4.26
CA ARG A 144 15.18 -1.85 -4.85
C ARG A 144 14.54 -1.86 -6.26
N ARG A 145 13.50 -2.67 -6.42
CA ARG A 145 12.75 -2.89 -7.68
C ARG A 145 11.26 -2.94 -7.38
N GLN A 146 10.43 -2.69 -8.39
CA GLN A 146 8.98 -2.83 -8.26
C GLN A 146 8.58 -4.29 -8.04
N PHE A 147 7.61 -4.50 -7.16
CA PHE A 147 7.03 -5.81 -6.90
C PHE A 147 5.51 -5.66 -6.77
N GLU A 148 4.77 -6.45 -7.55
CA GLU A 148 3.33 -6.32 -7.74
C GLU A 148 2.69 -7.70 -7.66
N GLU A 149 1.36 -7.73 -7.50
CA GLU A 149 0.60 -8.99 -7.39
C GLU A 149 0.81 -9.88 -8.62
N GLN A 150 1.00 -9.29 -9.80
CA GLN A 150 1.33 -10.02 -11.02
C GLN A 150 2.59 -10.90 -10.85
N HIS A 151 3.63 -10.40 -10.17
CA HIS A 151 4.85 -11.17 -9.92
C HIS A 151 4.62 -12.31 -8.94
N LEU A 152 3.74 -12.11 -7.95
CA LEU A 152 3.32 -13.19 -7.06
C LEU A 152 2.53 -14.27 -7.83
N GLY A 153 1.69 -13.86 -8.78
CA GLY A 153 1.02 -14.76 -9.72
C GLY A 153 2.01 -15.55 -10.57
N GLN A 154 3.09 -14.93 -11.05
CA GLN A 154 4.16 -15.64 -11.78
C GLN A 154 4.89 -16.65 -10.89
N ILE A 155 5.20 -16.28 -9.65
CA ILE A 155 5.80 -17.20 -8.67
C ILE A 155 4.88 -18.40 -8.44
N LYS A 156 3.57 -18.17 -8.27
CA LYS A 156 2.57 -19.23 -8.12
C LYS A 156 2.48 -20.12 -9.37
N ALA A 157 2.60 -19.57 -10.57
CA ALA A 157 2.61 -20.35 -11.80
C ALA A 157 3.84 -21.28 -11.89
N VAL A 158 5.02 -20.80 -11.49
CA VAL A 158 6.27 -21.59 -11.51
C VAL A 158 6.31 -22.63 -10.38
N TYR A 159 5.76 -22.31 -9.21
CA TYR A 159 5.79 -23.18 -8.05
C TYR A 159 4.44 -23.17 -7.31
N PRO A 160 3.41 -23.86 -7.85
CA PRO A 160 2.04 -23.79 -7.34
C PRO A 160 1.86 -24.27 -5.90
N SER A 161 2.69 -25.23 -5.46
CA SER A 161 2.69 -25.81 -4.12
C SER A 161 3.47 -25.00 -3.09
N SER A 162 4.11 -23.89 -3.47
CA SER A 162 4.98 -23.11 -2.55
C SER A 162 4.22 -22.36 -1.46
N TYR A 163 3.08 -21.74 -1.81
CA TYR A 163 2.28 -20.90 -0.94
C TYR A 163 0.80 -21.18 -1.09
N ARG A 164 0.10 -21.21 0.04
CA ARG A 164 -1.35 -21.11 0.10
C ARG A 164 -1.73 -19.64 0.22
N LEU A 165 -2.43 -19.14 -0.79
CA LEU A 165 -2.87 -17.76 -0.87
C LEU A 165 -4.33 -17.68 -0.46
N ARG A 166 -4.68 -16.72 0.40
CA ARG A 166 -6.05 -16.52 0.89
C ARG A 166 -6.41 -15.04 0.91
N GLN A 167 -7.71 -14.76 0.93
CA GLN A 167 -8.19 -13.43 1.23
C GLN A 167 -8.75 -13.40 2.66
N GLU A 168 -8.13 -12.61 3.53
CA GLU A 168 -8.50 -12.54 4.94
C GLU A 168 -9.02 -11.14 5.31
N LYS A 169 -10.03 -11.13 6.19
CA LYS A 169 -10.64 -9.92 6.74
C LYS A 169 -10.15 -9.73 8.18
N ASN A 170 -10.04 -8.48 8.63
CA ASN A 170 -9.65 -8.11 10.01
C ASN A 170 -8.18 -8.42 10.36
N VAL A 171 -7.26 -8.49 9.39
CA VAL A 171 -5.83 -8.59 9.72
C VAL A 171 -5.39 -7.28 10.39
N PRO A 172 -4.83 -7.33 11.63
CA PRO A 172 -4.46 -6.12 12.37
C PRO A 172 -3.39 -5.35 11.60
N THR A 173 -3.80 -4.21 11.02
CA THR A 173 -2.91 -3.32 10.29
C THR A 173 -2.63 -2.12 11.19
N PHE A 174 -1.38 -1.93 11.59
CA PHE A 174 -0.98 -0.80 12.44
C PHE A 174 -1.32 0.53 11.73
N GLY A 175 -2.19 1.35 12.33
CA GLY A 175 -2.50 2.70 11.84
C GLY A 175 -3.78 2.86 10.99
N SER A 176 -4.56 1.80 10.73
CA SER A 176 -5.83 1.93 9.96
C SER A 176 -7.03 2.19 10.90
N GLY A 177 -7.18 3.44 11.32
CA GLY A 177 -8.17 3.87 12.33
C GLY A 177 -9.58 4.18 11.83
N GLY A 178 -10.12 3.56 10.77
CA GLY A 178 -11.46 4.01 10.34
C GLY A 178 -12.28 3.25 9.29
N LYS A 179 -11.86 2.10 8.75
CA LYS A 179 -12.70 1.34 7.81
C LYS A 179 -12.84 -0.11 8.28
N LYS A 180 -14.08 -0.61 8.36
CA LYS A 180 -14.39 -2.03 8.62
C LYS A 180 -13.70 -2.89 7.54
N SER A 181 -12.53 -3.39 7.90
CA SER A 181 -11.76 -4.48 7.30
C SER A 181 -11.92 -4.71 5.79
N GLU A 182 -11.11 -3.99 5.02
CA GLU A 182 -10.80 -4.35 3.64
C GLU A 182 -10.09 -5.71 3.61
N TYR A 183 -10.55 -6.57 2.71
CA TYR A 183 -9.94 -7.88 2.46
C TYR A 183 -8.48 -7.71 2.03
N GLN A 184 -7.56 -8.43 2.68
CA GLN A 184 -6.14 -8.43 2.31
C GLN A 184 -5.70 -9.81 1.84
N LEU A 185 -4.85 -9.85 0.81
CA LEU A 185 -4.21 -11.07 0.33
C LEU A 185 -3.16 -11.53 1.35
N THR A 186 -3.27 -12.76 1.84
CA THR A 186 -2.32 -13.37 2.78
C THR A 186 -1.58 -14.53 2.13
N LEU A 187 -0.33 -14.73 2.56
CA LEU A 187 0.58 -15.75 2.04
C LEU A 187 0.98 -16.72 3.16
N GLU A 188 0.59 -17.99 3.05
CA GLU A 188 1.02 -19.02 4.00
C GLU A 188 2.02 -19.96 3.29
N PRO A 189 3.27 -20.08 3.77
CA PRO A 189 4.20 -21.06 3.21
C PRO A 189 3.70 -22.48 3.49
N VAL A 190 3.65 -23.32 2.45
CA VAL A 190 3.33 -24.74 2.62
C VAL A 190 4.60 -25.46 3.06
N LEU A 191 4.54 -26.08 4.24
CA LEU A 191 5.64 -26.84 4.85
C LEU A 191 5.24 -28.32 5.03
N GLY A 192 6.22 -29.21 5.03
CA GLY A 192 6.03 -30.62 5.36
C GLY A 192 5.80 -30.84 6.86
N GLU A 193 5.22 -31.98 7.23
CA GLU A 193 4.88 -32.31 8.64
C GLU A 193 6.12 -32.34 9.57
N GLU A 194 7.30 -32.60 9.01
CA GLU A 194 8.59 -32.73 9.71
C GLU A 194 9.22 -31.38 10.14
N GLU A 195 8.68 -30.25 9.68
CA GLU A 195 9.31 -28.93 9.86
C GLU A 195 8.71 -28.15 11.02
N LYS A 196 8.67 -28.78 12.21
CA LYS A 196 8.18 -28.14 13.42
C LYS A 196 9.32 -27.88 14.38
N VAL A 197 9.48 -26.62 14.79
CA VAL A 197 10.34 -26.23 15.92
C VAL A 197 9.40 -25.93 17.09
N ASP A 198 9.61 -26.60 18.22
CA ASP A 198 8.75 -26.51 19.41
C ASP A 198 7.25 -26.80 19.11
N GLY A 199 6.99 -27.73 18.19
CA GLY A 199 5.64 -28.11 17.76
C GLY A 199 4.95 -27.11 16.82
N ARG A 200 5.60 -25.98 16.50
CA ARG A 200 5.08 -24.99 15.55
C ARG A 200 5.77 -25.10 14.19
N PRO A 201 5.04 -24.96 13.08
CA PRO A 201 5.63 -24.88 11.75
C PRO A 201 6.68 -23.76 11.69
N HIS A 202 7.86 -24.06 11.15
CA HIS A 202 8.96 -23.12 11.09
C HIS A 202 9.67 -23.19 9.73
N LEU A 203 9.76 -22.07 9.03
CA LEU A 203 10.48 -21.96 7.77
C LEU A 203 11.99 -21.81 8.05
N SER A 204 12.67 -22.96 8.15
CA SER A 204 14.10 -23.05 8.46
C SER A 204 15.01 -22.66 7.29
N ALA A 205 16.28 -22.38 7.58
CA ALA A 205 17.27 -22.03 6.55
C ALA A 205 17.52 -23.14 5.51
N SER A 206 17.53 -24.41 5.93
CA SER A 206 17.65 -25.56 5.02
C SER A 206 16.48 -25.60 4.03
N ARG A 207 15.29 -25.22 4.49
CA ARG A 207 14.05 -25.31 3.71
C ARG A 207 13.89 -24.12 2.77
N LEU A 208 14.35 -22.93 3.17
CA LEU A 208 14.55 -21.81 2.24
C LEU A 208 15.51 -22.18 1.08
N LEU A 209 16.57 -22.95 1.36
CA LEU A 209 17.50 -23.40 0.32
C LEU A 209 16.88 -24.46 -0.59
N GLU A 210 16.12 -25.40 -0.04
CA GLU A 210 15.40 -26.42 -0.81
C GLU A 210 14.36 -25.79 -1.75
N ARG A 211 13.50 -24.91 -1.21
CA ARG A 211 12.49 -24.16 -1.98
C ARG A 211 13.13 -23.35 -3.09
N ARG A 212 14.29 -22.72 -2.83
CA ARG A 212 15.08 -22.01 -3.86
C ARG A 212 15.56 -22.94 -4.97
N ARG A 213 16.07 -24.12 -4.63
CA ARG A 213 16.53 -25.13 -5.61
C ARG A 213 15.36 -25.64 -6.43
N GLU A 214 14.23 -25.91 -5.81
CA GLU A 214 13.01 -26.37 -6.49
C GLU A 214 12.48 -25.29 -7.45
N PHE A 215 12.38 -24.04 -7.01
CA PHE A 215 11.98 -22.93 -7.87
C PHE A 215 12.92 -22.77 -9.07
N HIS A 216 14.23 -22.83 -8.84
CA HIS A 216 15.22 -22.77 -9.91
C HIS A 216 15.09 -23.94 -10.89
N ARG A 217 14.89 -25.16 -10.39
CA ARG A 217 14.66 -26.35 -11.21
C ARG A 217 13.41 -26.19 -12.08
N ASN A 218 12.31 -25.69 -11.53
CA ASN A 218 11.07 -25.46 -12.27
C ASN A 218 11.26 -24.43 -13.39
N LEU A 219 11.98 -23.33 -13.12
CA LEU A 219 12.34 -22.35 -14.16
C LEU A 219 13.18 -22.98 -15.27
N VAL A 220 14.18 -23.79 -14.92
CA VAL A 220 15.01 -24.49 -15.90
C VAL A 220 14.15 -25.45 -16.74
N ASN A 221 13.20 -26.16 -16.14
CA ASN A 221 12.29 -27.06 -16.86
C ASN A 221 11.44 -26.32 -17.89
N ILE A 222 10.91 -25.13 -17.55
CA ILE A 222 10.19 -24.28 -18.52
C ILE A 222 11.10 -23.95 -19.72
N VAL A 223 12.36 -23.58 -19.48
CA VAL A 223 13.31 -23.31 -20.57
C VAL A 223 13.62 -24.57 -21.38
N ARG A 224 13.68 -25.76 -20.73
CA ARG A 224 13.88 -27.04 -21.43
C ARG A 224 12.75 -27.33 -22.40
N GLU A 225 11.50 -27.04 -22.06
CA GLU A 225 10.36 -27.25 -22.97
C GLU A 225 10.50 -26.41 -24.24
N HIS A 226 10.86 -25.13 -24.11
CA HIS A 226 11.13 -24.26 -25.25
C HIS A 226 12.36 -24.68 -26.05
N HIS A 227 13.41 -25.16 -25.38
CA HIS A 227 14.61 -25.67 -26.02
C HIS A 227 14.33 -26.96 -26.80
N LYS A 228 13.49 -27.86 -26.27
CA LYS A 228 13.04 -29.08 -26.95
C LYS A 228 12.25 -28.75 -28.21
N ALA A 229 11.33 -27.79 -28.15
CA ALA A 229 10.60 -27.30 -29.32
C ALA A 229 11.56 -26.69 -30.37
N PHE A 230 12.57 -25.92 -29.93
CA PHE A 230 13.60 -25.38 -30.82
C PHE A 230 14.42 -26.47 -31.51
N LEU A 231 14.88 -27.49 -30.77
CA LEU A 231 15.66 -28.61 -31.32
C LEU A 231 14.88 -29.41 -32.35
N ALA A 232 13.58 -29.63 -32.12
CA ALA A 232 12.69 -30.31 -33.05
C ALA A 232 12.50 -29.52 -34.37
N ALA A 233 12.60 -28.19 -34.32
CA ALA A 233 12.48 -27.32 -35.49
C ALA A 233 13.78 -27.18 -36.31
N LEU A 234 14.91 -27.72 -35.84
CA LEU A 234 16.17 -27.69 -36.58
C LEU A 234 16.14 -28.66 -37.78
N SER A 235 16.96 -28.36 -38.80
CA SER A 235 17.25 -29.27 -39.91
C SER A 235 18.73 -29.70 -39.84
N PRO A 236 19.04 -30.98 -39.60
CA PRO A 236 18.13 -32.09 -39.24
C PRO A 236 17.54 -31.95 -37.82
N PRO A 237 16.35 -32.52 -37.54
CA PRO A 237 15.75 -32.47 -36.21
C PRO A 237 16.64 -33.14 -35.16
N MET A 238 16.81 -32.48 -34.02
CA MET A 238 17.60 -33.00 -32.91
C MET A 238 16.69 -33.37 -31.74
N VAL A 239 16.95 -34.51 -31.11
CA VAL A 239 16.26 -34.93 -29.89
C VAL A 239 17.32 -35.29 -28.86
N VAL A 240 17.26 -34.64 -27.70
CA VAL A 240 18.17 -34.89 -26.57
C VAL A 240 17.31 -35.22 -25.35
N PRO A 241 17.52 -36.37 -24.68
CA PRO A 241 16.83 -36.69 -23.43
C PRO A 241 17.06 -35.61 -22.37
N GLU A 242 16.01 -35.25 -21.64
CA GLU A 242 16.01 -34.11 -20.71
C GLU A 242 16.95 -34.31 -19.52
N GLU A 243 17.21 -35.56 -19.13
CA GLU A 243 18.11 -35.93 -18.04
C GLU A 243 19.58 -35.79 -18.42
N LYS A 244 19.90 -35.87 -19.71
CA LYS A 244 21.28 -35.81 -20.24
C LYS A 244 21.66 -34.42 -20.71
N LEU A 245 20.74 -33.46 -20.69
CA LEU A 245 21.00 -32.10 -21.16
C LEU A 245 21.90 -31.35 -20.16
N THR A 246 23.13 -31.05 -20.57
CA THR A 246 24.12 -30.35 -19.73
C THR A 246 24.25 -28.86 -20.05
N ARG A 247 23.93 -28.46 -21.30
CA ARG A 247 24.01 -27.09 -21.79
C ARG A 247 23.01 -26.85 -22.91
N TRP A 248 22.64 -25.58 -23.11
CA TRP A 248 21.79 -25.19 -24.23
C TRP A 248 22.51 -25.33 -25.57
N HIS A 249 21.73 -25.50 -26.64
CA HIS A 249 22.28 -25.50 -27.99
C HIS A 249 22.84 -24.10 -28.32
N PRO A 250 24.02 -23.95 -28.96
CA PRO A 250 24.66 -22.63 -29.17
C PRO A 250 23.82 -21.60 -29.93
N ARG A 251 22.95 -22.06 -30.84
CA ARG A 251 22.00 -21.22 -31.59
C ARG A 251 20.67 -20.96 -30.87
N PHE A 252 20.47 -21.54 -29.69
CA PHE A 252 19.24 -21.31 -28.92
C PHE A 252 19.35 -19.97 -28.20
N ASN A 253 18.46 -19.05 -28.52
CA ASN A 253 18.42 -17.76 -27.85
C ASN A 253 17.65 -17.86 -26.53
N VAL A 254 18.38 -18.05 -25.44
CA VAL A 254 17.83 -18.23 -24.09
C VAL A 254 17.00 -17.00 -23.66
N ASP A 255 17.42 -15.78 -24.01
CA ASP A 255 16.75 -14.56 -23.53
C ASP A 255 15.46 -14.20 -24.32
N GLU A 256 15.15 -14.93 -25.40
CA GLU A 256 13.92 -14.80 -26.19
C GLU A 256 12.80 -15.77 -25.76
N VAL A 257 13.02 -16.54 -24.69
CA VAL A 257 12.01 -17.42 -24.11
C VAL A 257 10.75 -16.61 -23.69
N PRO A 258 9.53 -17.10 -23.98
CA PRO A 258 8.29 -16.43 -23.61
C PRO A 258 8.15 -16.11 -22.12
N ASP A 259 7.37 -15.07 -21.83
CA ASP A 259 7.08 -14.67 -20.45
C ASP A 259 6.14 -15.65 -19.75
N ILE A 260 6.39 -15.88 -18.45
CA ILE A 260 5.54 -16.72 -17.61
C ILE A 260 4.21 -16.01 -17.39
N SER A 261 3.11 -16.64 -17.81
CA SER A 261 1.75 -16.18 -17.55
C SER A 261 1.46 -16.24 -16.04
N PRO A 262 1.07 -15.12 -15.40
CA PRO A 262 0.71 -15.10 -13.98
C PRO A 262 -0.46 -16.05 -13.71
N ALA A 263 -0.35 -16.89 -12.68
CA ALA A 263 -1.47 -17.67 -12.19
C ALA A 263 -2.50 -16.77 -11.51
N GLU A 264 -3.77 -17.18 -11.57
CA GLU A 264 -4.85 -16.46 -10.91
C GLU A 264 -4.67 -16.46 -9.39
N LEU A 265 -4.82 -15.27 -8.82
CA LEU A 265 -4.77 -15.03 -7.38
C LEU A 265 -6.19 -14.94 -6.82
N PRO A 266 -6.42 -15.38 -5.56
CA PRO A 266 -7.72 -15.25 -4.93
C PRO A 266 -8.09 -13.77 -4.84
N ARG A 267 -9.28 -13.42 -5.33
CA ARG A 267 -9.81 -12.06 -5.26
C ARG A 267 -10.69 -11.92 -4.01
N PRO A 268 -10.85 -10.70 -3.47
CA PRO A 268 -11.88 -10.42 -2.50
C PRO A 268 -13.24 -10.94 -2.99
N PRO A 269 -14.01 -11.65 -2.15
CA PRO A 269 -15.38 -11.97 -2.50
C PRO A 269 -16.08 -10.64 -2.78
N GLN A 270 -16.81 -10.58 -3.90
CA GLN A 270 -17.66 -9.43 -4.18
C GLN A 270 -18.73 -9.41 -3.09
N GLU A 271 -18.52 -8.60 -2.05
CA GLU A 271 -19.62 -8.17 -1.21
C GLU A 271 -20.50 -7.33 -2.15
N ASP A 272 -21.70 -7.83 -2.49
CA ASP A 272 -22.76 -7.03 -3.10
C ASP A 272 -23.08 -5.91 -2.12
N ARG A 273 -22.30 -4.83 -2.20
CA ARG A 273 -22.57 -3.60 -1.48
C ARG A 273 -23.82 -3.06 -2.13
N LEU A 274 -24.97 -3.43 -1.55
CA LEU A 274 -26.27 -2.83 -1.83
C LEU A 274 -26.15 -1.35 -1.46
N SER A 275 -25.66 -0.59 -2.43
CA SER A 275 -25.23 0.79 -2.28
C SER A 275 -26.44 1.71 -2.35
N THR A 276 -27.50 1.22 -3.00
CA THR A 276 -28.74 1.93 -3.17
C THR A 276 -29.80 1.34 -2.26
N ALA A 277 -30.57 2.19 -1.57
CA ALA A 277 -31.72 1.76 -0.78
C ALA A 277 -32.71 0.91 -1.62
N GLN A 278 -32.81 1.18 -2.92
CA GLN A 278 -33.58 0.38 -3.88
C GLN A 278 -33.06 -1.06 -4.03
N GLU A 279 -31.74 -1.26 -4.05
CA GLU A 279 -31.13 -2.59 -4.13
C GLU A 279 -31.38 -3.37 -2.84
N VAL A 280 -31.23 -2.71 -1.67
CA VAL A 280 -31.59 -3.26 -0.36
C VAL A 280 -33.05 -3.68 -0.29
N LEU A 281 -33.95 -2.83 -0.78
CA LEU A 281 -35.39 -3.12 -0.81
C LEU A 281 -35.72 -4.23 -1.81
N SER A 282 -35.01 -4.32 -2.94
CA SER A 282 -35.23 -5.35 -3.96
C SER A 282 -34.81 -6.74 -3.50
N THR A 283 -33.72 -6.85 -2.73
CA THR A 283 -33.28 -8.13 -2.12
C THR A 283 -34.16 -8.54 -0.95
N ALA A 284 -34.78 -7.58 -0.25
CA ALA A 284 -35.70 -7.84 0.85
C ALA A 284 -37.14 -8.16 0.39
N ARG A 285 -37.47 -8.02 -0.91
CA ARG A 285 -38.77 -8.42 -1.45
C ARG A 285 -38.94 -9.94 -1.30
N GLY A 286 -39.98 -10.35 -0.60
CA GLY A 286 -40.26 -11.74 -0.22
C GLY A 286 -39.91 -12.09 1.23
N MET A 287 -39.09 -11.29 1.92
CA MET A 287 -38.82 -11.43 3.37
C MET A 287 -39.64 -10.44 4.23
N LEU A 288 -40.24 -9.43 3.60
CA LEU A 288 -41.02 -8.39 4.26
C LEU A 288 -42.52 -8.68 4.14
N SER A 289 -43.31 -8.23 5.12
CA SER A 289 -44.77 -8.40 5.04
C SER A 289 -45.33 -7.65 3.82
N PRO A 290 -46.39 -8.17 3.16
CA PRO A 290 -46.96 -7.55 1.96
C PRO A 290 -47.42 -6.10 2.15
N LYS A 291 -47.73 -5.72 3.39
CA LYS A 291 -48.10 -4.34 3.77
C LYS A 291 -46.87 -3.43 3.82
N MET A 292 -45.76 -3.90 4.35
CA MET A 292 -44.49 -3.18 4.43
C MET A 292 -43.89 -2.96 3.03
N GLU A 293 -43.96 -3.97 2.16
CA GLU A 293 -43.50 -3.87 0.77
C GLU A 293 -44.27 -2.82 -0.04
N LYS A 294 -45.60 -2.79 0.07
CA LYS A 294 -46.44 -1.77 -0.59
C LYS A 294 -46.16 -0.37 -0.08
N ALA A 295 -45.93 -0.20 1.23
CA ALA A 295 -45.60 1.10 1.82
C ALA A 295 -44.24 1.63 1.32
N LEU A 296 -43.23 0.77 1.25
CA LEU A 296 -41.89 1.14 0.79
C LEU A 296 -41.83 1.38 -0.73
N ALA A 297 -42.58 0.61 -1.53
CA ALA A 297 -42.71 0.86 -2.97
C ALA A 297 -43.38 2.22 -3.27
N ASN A 298 -44.44 2.56 -2.54
CA ASN A 298 -45.09 3.87 -2.67
C ASN A 298 -44.18 5.02 -2.24
N LEU A 299 -43.33 4.84 -1.23
CA LEU A 299 -42.34 5.85 -0.83
C LEU A 299 -41.27 6.07 -1.90
N ALA A 300 -40.77 5.01 -2.53
CA ALA A 300 -39.80 5.10 -3.62
C ALA A 300 -40.38 5.78 -4.89
N LEU A 301 -41.65 5.53 -5.20
CA LEU A 301 -42.34 6.20 -6.31
C LEU A 301 -42.53 7.70 -6.04
N ARG A 302 -42.91 8.07 -4.81
CA ARG A 302 -43.08 9.48 -4.43
C ARG A 302 -41.79 10.28 -4.41
N THR A 303 -40.65 9.67 -4.08
CA THR A 303 -39.34 10.34 -4.16
C THR A 303 -38.83 10.44 -5.60
N ALA A 304 -39.19 9.52 -6.50
CA ALA A 304 -38.89 9.62 -7.92
C ALA A 304 -39.74 10.70 -8.63
N GLU A 305 -41.02 10.84 -8.26
CA GLU A 305 -41.91 11.88 -8.81
C GLU A 305 -41.52 13.30 -8.35
N ALA A 306 -40.99 13.45 -7.14
CA ALA A 306 -40.47 14.73 -6.65
C ALA A 306 -39.18 15.20 -7.36
N SER A 307 -38.55 14.32 -8.15
CA SER A 307 -37.31 14.58 -8.89
C SER A 307 -37.53 15.02 -10.35
N ALA A 308 -38.76 15.05 -10.85
CA ALA A 308 -39.05 15.11 -12.30
C ALA A 308 -39.79 16.38 -12.80
N GLY A 309 -39.71 17.52 -12.11
CA GLY A 309 -40.24 18.82 -12.58
C GLY A 309 -39.15 19.89 -12.83
N GLU A 310 -39.14 20.51 -14.03
CA GLU A 310 -38.16 21.45 -14.66
C GLU A 310 -38.59 22.97 -14.56
N PRO A 311 -37.88 24.04 -15.08
CA PRO A 311 -36.51 24.61 -14.90
C PRO A 311 -36.37 26.17 -14.63
N ALA A 312 -35.20 26.61 -14.07
CA ALA A 312 -34.39 27.90 -14.15
C ALA A 312 -34.92 29.31 -13.66
N PRO A 313 -34.08 30.38 -13.33
CA PRO A 313 -32.61 30.58 -13.50
C PRO A 313 -31.77 31.24 -12.34
N SER A 314 -30.44 31.08 -12.44
CA SER A 314 -29.22 31.87 -12.02
C SER A 314 -29.12 32.71 -10.72
N LYS A 315 -28.14 32.35 -9.84
CA LYS A 315 -26.90 33.13 -9.51
C LYS A 315 -26.07 32.43 -8.41
N SER A 316 -24.77 32.23 -8.66
CA SER A 316 -23.72 31.85 -7.68
C SER A 316 -23.15 33.13 -6.99
N PRO A 317 -22.41 33.12 -5.86
CA PRO A 317 -21.37 32.14 -5.45
C PRO A 317 -21.42 31.61 -4.00
N ALA A 318 -20.61 30.58 -3.74
CA ALA A 318 -20.45 29.83 -2.48
C ALA A 318 -19.69 30.62 -1.36
N PRO A 319 -19.71 30.14 -0.10
CA PRO A 319 -18.63 29.21 0.30
C PRO A 319 -19.02 28.03 1.22
N ALA A 320 -18.18 26.99 1.11
CA ALA A 320 -17.73 26.01 2.11
C ALA A 320 -18.74 25.24 3.01
N SER A 321 -18.90 23.97 2.64
CA SER A 321 -18.67 22.78 3.50
C SER A 321 -19.49 22.61 4.78
N THR A 322 -20.63 21.92 4.67
CA THR A 322 -21.19 21.13 5.78
C THR A 322 -21.63 19.74 5.31
N SER A 323 -21.03 18.74 5.95
CA SER A 323 -21.52 17.39 6.27
C SER A 323 -22.55 16.74 5.34
N THR A 324 -22.09 15.73 4.61
CA THR A 324 -22.91 14.72 3.92
C THR A 324 -23.69 13.78 4.85
N ALA A 325 -23.80 14.04 6.16
CA ALA A 325 -24.34 13.09 7.14
C ALA A 325 -25.86 13.17 7.38
N LEU A 326 -26.59 14.15 6.81
CA LEU A 326 -28.02 14.33 7.10
C LEU A 326 -28.95 14.29 5.87
N ARG A 327 -28.52 13.67 4.77
CA ARG A 327 -29.41 13.46 3.63
C ARG A 327 -30.26 12.20 3.86
N GLY A 328 -31.46 12.35 4.42
CA GLY A 328 -32.44 11.25 4.41
C GLY A 328 -33.43 11.10 5.57
N VAL A 329 -33.56 12.05 6.50
CA VAL A 329 -34.61 11.99 7.54
C VAL A 329 -35.56 13.17 7.38
N SER A 330 -36.82 12.89 7.02
CA SER A 330 -37.87 13.92 6.94
C SER A 330 -38.27 14.39 8.34
N GLN A 331 -38.25 15.71 8.58
CA GLN A 331 -38.64 16.37 9.85
C GLN A 331 -40.01 15.89 10.40
N GLY A 332 -40.96 15.53 9.53
CA GLY A 332 -42.28 15.06 9.94
C GLY A 332 -42.35 13.66 10.57
N LEU A 333 -41.25 12.89 10.59
CA LEU A 333 -41.14 11.61 11.30
C LEU A 333 -40.59 11.76 12.72
N LEU A 334 -39.84 12.85 12.99
CA LEU A 334 -39.35 13.18 14.33
C LEU A 334 -40.46 13.73 15.23
N GLU A 335 -41.46 14.39 14.65
CA GLU A 335 -42.60 14.96 15.40
C GLU A 335 -43.68 13.92 15.78
N ARG A 336 -43.71 12.73 15.15
CA ARG A 336 -44.77 11.73 15.36
C ARG A 336 -44.43 10.58 16.31
N VAL A 337 -43.17 10.47 16.75
CA VAL A 337 -42.73 9.39 17.68
C VAL A 337 -42.54 9.92 19.11
N SER A 338 -42.82 11.19 19.37
CA SER A 338 -42.81 11.74 20.73
C SER A 338 -44.25 11.76 21.29
N PRO A 339 -44.57 11.01 22.36
CA PRO A 339 -45.81 11.27 23.10
C PRO A 339 -45.73 12.68 23.74
N PRO A 340 -46.85 13.36 23.97
CA PRO A 340 -46.85 14.68 24.60
C PRO A 340 -46.46 14.52 26.08
N ILE A 341 -45.18 14.71 26.36
CA ILE A 341 -44.65 14.84 27.73
C ILE A 341 -44.69 16.34 28.07
N PRO A 342 -45.21 16.73 29.25
CA PRO A 342 -45.34 18.14 29.63
C PRO A 342 -43.99 18.86 29.54
N ALA A 343 -44.02 20.07 28.99
CA ALA A 343 -42.89 20.91 28.55
C ALA A 343 -41.94 21.40 29.68
N GLN A 344 -41.85 20.69 30.80
CA GLN A 344 -40.98 21.01 31.93
C GLN A 344 -39.94 19.92 32.21
N MET A 345 -39.80 18.95 31.29
CA MET A 345 -38.86 17.83 31.38
C MET A 345 -37.83 17.84 30.24
N TRP A 346 -37.50 19.01 29.69
CA TRP A 346 -36.47 19.20 28.64
C TRP A 346 -35.29 20.02 29.18
N GLY A 347 -34.86 19.71 30.40
CA GLY A 347 -33.66 20.33 30.96
C GLY A 347 -32.38 19.65 30.49
N TRP A 348 -32.34 18.32 30.45
CA TRP A 348 -31.09 17.57 30.41
C TRP A 348 -31.17 16.56 29.25
N GLY A 349 -31.12 17.10 28.03
CA GLY A 349 -31.20 16.35 26.77
C GLY A 349 -29.88 15.68 26.39
N LEU A 350 -29.99 14.49 25.80
CA LEU A 350 -28.94 13.72 25.15
C LEU A 350 -28.36 14.49 23.94
N SER A 351 -27.50 15.46 24.23
CA SER A 351 -26.49 16.01 23.32
C SER A 351 -25.11 15.60 23.85
N PRO A 352 -24.08 15.42 23.01
CA PRO A 352 -22.70 15.21 23.47
C PRO A 352 -22.14 16.51 24.06
N CYS A 353 -22.70 16.95 25.18
CA CYS A 353 -22.24 18.09 25.97
C CYS A 353 -21.54 17.56 27.23
N PRO A 354 -20.70 18.40 27.89
CA PRO A 354 -19.66 17.98 28.83
C PRO A 354 -20.18 17.46 30.19
N SER A 355 -21.49 17.25 30.32
CA SER A 355 -22.14 16.71 31.52
C SER A 355 -22.14 15.17 31.58
N HIS A 356 -21.53 14.48 30.60
CA HIS A 356 -21.47 13.01 30.60
C HIS A 356 -20.09 12.46 31.02
N PRO A 357 -20.04 11.50 31.97
CA PRO A 357 -18.80 10.84 32.40
C PRO A 357 -17.98 10.22 31.25
N LEU A 358 -18.66 9.86 30.15
CA LEU A 358 -18.05 9.33 28.93
C LEU A 358 -17.10 10.32 28.23
N GLY A 359 -17.37 11.63 28.31
CA GLY A 359 -16.48 12.65 27.74
C GLY A 359 -15.15 12.73 28.49
N ALA A 360 -15.21 12.72 29.82
CA ALA A 360 -14.02 12.70 30.68
C ALA A 360 -13.17 11.44 30.45
N LEU A 361 -13.80 10.26 30.33
CA LEU A 361 -13.08 9.02 30.00
C LEU A 361 -12.43 9.07 28.62
N GLY A 362 -13.12 9.61 27.61
CA GLY A 362 -12.59 9.75 26.26
C GLY A 362 -11.27 10.52 26.22
N VAL A 363 -11.19 11.62 26.98
CA VAL A 363 -9.97 12.45 27.08
C VAL A 363 -8.82 11.70 27.77
N PHE A 364 -9.09 10.99 28.87
CA PHE A 364 -8.05 10.21 29.58
C PHE A 364 -7.59 8.95 28.82
N VAL A 365 -8.45 8.38 27.99
CA VAL A 365 -8.10 7.29 27.07
C VAL A 365 -7.24 7.81 25.92
N ALA A 366 -7.57 8.97 25.35
CA ALA A 366 -6.81 9.61 24.29
C ALA A 366 -5.38 10.00 24.73
N GLU A 367 -5.23 10.56 25.93
CA GLU A 367 -3.95 11.05 26.46
C GLU A 367 -3.07 9.95 27.09
N LYS A 368 -3.61 8.74 27.32
CA LYS A 368 -2.91 7.57 27.93
C LYS A 368 -2.26 7.82 29.30
N LYS A 369 -2.62 8.91 29.99
CA LYS A 369 -2.11 9.25 31.33
C LYS A 369 -3.17 8.96 32.41
N PRO A 370 -2.78 8.50 33.61
CA PRO A 370 -3.71 8.26 34.72
C PRO A 370 -4.15 9.56 35.43
N ALA A 371 -3.40 10.65 35.25
CA ALA A 371 -3.71 11.98 35.78
C ALA A 371 -3.41 13.05 34.72
N LEU A 372 -4.25 14.08 34.63
CA LEU A 372 -4.11 15.21 33.72
C LEU A 372 -4.17 16.53 34.49
N SER A 373 -3.52 17.58 33.97
CA SER A 373 -3.68 18.92 34.54
C SER A 373 -5.09 19.46 34.27
N MET A 374 -5.63 20.27 35.19
CA MET A 374 -6.96 20.85 35.08
C MET A 374 -7.14 21.66 33.79
N GLU A 375 -6.11 22.44 33.43
CA GLU A 375 -6.11 23.25 32.20
C GLU A 375 -6.18 22.39 30.93
N LEU A 376 -5.38 21.33 30.86
CA LEU A 376 -5.36 20.42 29.71
C LEU A 376 -6.68 19.65 29.58
N LEU A 377 -7.23 19.19 30.71
CA LEU A 377 -8.52 18.52 30.74
C LEU A 377 -9.64 19.45 30.28
N CYS A 378 -9.68 20.69 30.78
CA CYS A 378 -10.69 21.67 30.39
C CYS A 378 -10.59 22.04 28.89
N ALA A 379 -9.38 22.21 28.35
CA ALA A 379 -9.17 22.48 26.93
C ALA A 379 -9.67 21.33 26.05
N ARG A 380 -9.34 20.08 26.40
CA ARG A 380 -9.77 18.89 25.65
C ARG A 380 -11.26 18.62 25.74
N LEU A 381 -11.87 18.88 26.90
CA LEU A 381 -13.31 18.78 27.06
C LEU A 381 -14.03 19.88 26.27
N ALA A 382 -13.49 21.10 26.24
CA ALA A 382 -14.04 22.19 25.42
C ALA A 382 -13.94 21.89 23.91
N ASP A 383 -12.83 21.33 23.44
CA ASP A 383 -12.66 20.87 22.04
C ASP A 383 -13.67 19.77 21.65
N SER A 384 -14.14 19.01 22.63
CA SER A 384 -15.09 17.91 22.43
C SER A 384 -16.55 18.38 22.47
N CYS A 385 -16.81 19.65 22.76
CA CYS A 385 -18.16 20.21 22.85
C CYS A 385 -18.61 20.82 21.51
N PRO A 386 -19.85 20.54 21.06
CA PRO A 386 -20.43 21.19 19.89
C PRO A 386 -20.83 22.66 20.14
N GLU A 387 -21.01 23.07 21.40
CA GLU A 387 -21.30 24.45 21.79
C GLU A 387 -20.08 25.12 22.44
N PRO A 388 -19.85 26.43 22.18
CA PRO A 388 -18.76 27.18 22.79
C PRO A 388 -19.00 27.33 24.30
N VAL A 389 -18.21 26.63 25.11
CA VAL A 389 -18.25 26.73 26.58
C VAL A 389 -17.48 27.97 27.02
N ALA A 390 -18.03 28.76 27.95
CA ALA A 390 -17.34 29.95 28.43
C ALA A 390 -16.07 29.58 29.24
N PRO A 391 -14.99 30.37 29.15
CA PRO A 391 -13.74 30.07 29.85
C PRO A 391 -14.00 30.04 31.36
N GLY A 392 -13.69 28.90 32.00
CA GLY A 392 -13.89 28.66 33.43
C GLY A 392 -15.18 27.94 33.81
N GLU A 393 -16.14 27.75 32.89
CA GLU A 393 -17.32 26.92 33.16
C GLU A 393 -16.93 25.43 33.19
N MET A 394 -16.09 24.98 32.28
CA MET A 394 -15.64 23.57 32.22
C MET A 394 -14.96 23.12 33.52
N GLU A 395 -14.16 23.99 34.13
CA GLU A 395 -13.49 23.71 35.40
C GLU A 395 -14.50 23.52 36.55
N LYS A 396 -15.59 24.31 36.56
CA LYS A 396 -16.68 24.14 37.54
C LYS A 396 -17.38 22.79 37.37
N HIS A 397 -17.61 22.36 36.14
CA HIS A 397 -18.21 21.05 35.86
C HIS A 397 -17.31 19.91 36.37
N VAL A 398 -16.00 19.98 36.11
CA VAL A 398 -15.04 18.96 36.60
C VAL A 398 -14.97 18.93 38.13
N ARG A 399 -15.04 20.09 38.80
CA ARG A 399 -15.10 20.14 40.27
C ARG A 399 -16.41 19.57 40.82
N LEU A 400 -17.54 19.86 40.17
CA LEU A 400 -18.84 19.27 40.53
C LEU A 400 -18.83 17.74 40.38
N PHE A 401 -18.17 17.21 39.35
CA PHE A 401 -17.98 15.76 39.21
C PHE A 401 -17.18 15.16 40.38
N ALA A 402 -16.15 15.87 40.86
CA ALA A 402 -15.37 15.42 42.01
C ALA A 402 -16.16 15.48 43.33
N GLU A 403 -17.10 16.42 43.47
CA GLU A 403 -17.99 16.51 44.63
C GLU A 403 -19.06 15.41 44.62
N LEU A 404 -19.67 15.14 43.47
CA LEU A 404 -20.73 14.13 43.34
C LEU A 404 -20.17 12.70 43.34
N LEU A 405 -18.93 12.52 42.86
CA LEU A 405 -18.31 11.22 42.66
C LEU A 405 -16.84 11.24 43.16
N PRO A 406 -16.59 11.46 44.46
CA PRO A 406 -15.23 11.51 45.03
C PRO A 406 -14.50 10.17 44.90
N ASP A 407 -15.27 9.09 44.82
CA ASP A 407 -14.83 7.73 44.57
C ASP A 407 -14.21 7.54 43.17
N TRP A 408 -14.60 8.37 42.20
CA TRP A 408 -14.28 8.16 40.78
C TRP A 408 -13.36 9.25 40.23
N VAL A 409 -13.55 10.50 40.65
CA VAL A 409 -12.73 11.65 40.24
C VAL A 409 -12.02 12.25 41.46
N GLY A 410 -10.69 12.16 41.48
CA GLY A 410 -9.86 12.78 42.51
C GLY A 410 -9.20 14.06 42.00
N VAL A 411 -9.42 15.18 42.69
CA VAL A 411 -8.74 16.45 42.40
C VAL A 411 -7.61 16.66 43.40
N HIS A 412 -6.39 16.83 42.91
CA HIS A 412 -5.18 16.98 43.72
C HIS A 412 -4.45 18.28 43.33
N ALA A 413 -4.35 19.22 44.27
CA ALA A 413 -3.55 20.42 44.11
C ALA A 413 -2.08 20.13 44.45
N LEU A 414 -1.16 20.33 43.51
CA LEU A 414 0.28 20.12 43.67
C LEU A 414 1.01 21.43 43.32
N ARG A 415 1.51 22.12 44.35
CA ARG A 415 2.23 23.41 44.24
C ARG A 415 1.35 24.50 43.59
N THR A 416 1.59 24.83 42.33
CA THR A 416 0.85 25.85 41.56
C THR A 416 -0.24 25.27 40.67
N ASP A 417 -0.24 23.94 40.46
CA ASP A 417 -1.05 23.30 39.44
C ASP A 417 -2.04 22.30 40.06
N THR A 418 -3.25 22.24 39.49
CA THR A 418 -4.29 21.29 39.92
C THR A 418 -4.35 20.13 38.95
N TYR A 419 -4.26 18.90 39.47
CA TYR A 419 -4.33 17.65 38.70
C TYR A 419 -5.63 16.91 39.00
N VAL A 420 -6.17 16.24 37.98
CA VAL A 420 -7.35 15.39 38.08
C VAL A 420 -6.95 13.96 37.77
N LYS A 421 -7.27 13.03 38.67
CA LYS A 421 -7.06 11.60 38.55
C LYS A 421 -8.41 10.91 38.39
N LEU A 422 -8.54 10.06 37.37
CA LEU A 422 -9.72 9.21 37.19
C LEU A 422 -9.38 7.77 37.55
N ASP A 423 -10.28 7.12 38.29
CA ASP A 423 -10.21 5.68 38.52
C ASP A 423 -10.83 4.93 37.34
N LYS A 424 -10.00 4.19 36.59
CA LYS A 424 -10.40 3.45 35.39
C LYS A 424 -11.06 2.11 35.71
N GLU A 425 -10.91 1.61 36.93
CA GLU A 425 -11.37 0.27 37.33
C GLU A 425 -12.82 0.26 37.81
N LYS A 426 -13.43 1.45 37.98
CA LYS A 426 -14.82 1.57 38.43
C LYS A 426 -15.81 1.44 37.28
N ASP A 427 -16.90 0.72 37.56
CA ASP A 427 -17.96 0.47 36.59
C ASP A 427 -18.70 1.76 36.22
N LEU A 428 -18.72 2.05 34.91
CA LEU A 428 -19.37 3.22 34.32
C LEU A 428 -20.89 3.17 34.49
N GLY A 429 -21.48 1.98 34.55
CA GLY A 429 -22.91 1.80 34.83
C GLY A 429 -23.29 2.39 36.18
N LEU A 430 -22.56 2.01 37.24
CA LEU A 430 -22.79 2.52 38.60
C LEU A 430 -22.53 4.03 38.71
N VAL A 431 -21.52 4.54 37.99
CA VAL A 431 -21.19 5.98 37.95
C VAL A 431 -22.33 6.78 37.31
N THR A 432 -22.87 6.30 36.18
CA THR A 432 -23.98 6.97 35.47
C THR A 432 -25.29 6.89 36.25
N GLU A 433 -25.56 5.79 36.94
CA GLU A 433 -26.72 5.65 37.82
C GLU A 433 -26.69 6.62 39.00
N ARG A 434 -25.53 6.74 39.69
CA ARG A 434 -25.34 7.70 40.78
C ARG A 434 -25.52 9.14 40.31
N LEU A 435 -24.99 9.47 39.14
CA LEU A 435 -25.13 10.79 38.54
C LEU A 435 -26.59 11.10 38.17
N ASN A 436 -27.31 10.13 37.62
CA ASN A 436 -28.74 10.24 37.33
C ASN A 436 -29.59 10.36 38.60
N LYS A 437 -29.17 9.73 39.71
CA LYS A 437 -29.83 9.88 41.01
C LYS A 437 -29.62 11.29 41.58
N ALA A 438 -28.39 11.79 41.57
CA ALA A 438 -28.07 13.15 42.00
C ALA A 438 -28.78 14.22 41.14
N ALA A 439 -28.89 13.98 39.83
CA ALA A 439 -29.66 14.81 38.91
C ALA A 439 -31.15 14.90 39.28
N LYS A 440 -31.75 13.76 39.65
CA LYS A 440 -33.16 13.69 40.07
C LYS A 440 -33.40 14.36 41.42
N GLU A 441 -32.47 14.24 42.36
CA GLU A 441 -32.53 14.89 43.67
C GLU A 441 -32.37 16.41 43.57
N ALA A 442 -31.48 16.89 42.67
CA ALA A 442 -31.31 18.32 42.41
C ALA A 442 -32.46 18.96 41.62
N GLY A 443 -33.18 18.18 40.81
CA GLY A 443 -34.38 18.64 40.09
C GLY A 443 -35.69 18.53 40.89
N ALA A 444 -35.64 18.01 42.12
CA ALA A 444 -36.78 17.87 43.03
C ALA A 444 -36.81 18.94 44.15
N LEU A 445 -35.82 19.84 44.17
CA LEU A 445 -35.75 21.08 44.95
C LEU A 445 -36.03 22.26 44.02
#